data_AF-A0A269XE19-F1
#
_entry.id   AF-A0A269XE19-F1
#
_cell.length_a   1.000
_cell.length_b   1.000
_cell.length_c   1.000
_cell.angle_alpha   90.00
_cell.angle_beta   90.00
_cell.angle_gamma   90.00
#
_symmetry.space_group_name_H-M   'P 1'
#
loop_
_entity.id
_entity.type
_entity.pdbx_description
1 polymer ?
#
loop_
_entity_poly.entity_id
_entity_poly.type
_entity_poly.pdbx_seq_one_letter_code
_entity_poly.pdbx_strand_id
1 'polypeptide(L)' 'TREQLPELVPTTHILKGMKKRYATLMDIDENTPVIVGASDGVLSNLGVNSYKNGEVAVTIGTSGAIRTVIDKPRTDE' A
#
# COMPACT_ATOMS: atom_id res chain seq x y z
N THR A 1 -7.91 6.17 -22.84
CA THR A 1 -9.16 6.39 -22.09
C THR A 1 -9.17 5.49 -20.87
N ARG A 2 -10.18 5.56 -19.98
CA ARG A 2 -10.20 4.85 -18.68
C ARG A 2 -9.89 3.35 -18.78
N GLU A 3 -10.19 2.76 -19.92
CA GLU A 3 -9.95 1.35 -20.29
C GLU A 3 -8.46 1.00 -20.42
N GLN A 4 -7.57 2.00 -20.44
CA GLN A 4 -6.12 1.83 -20.44
C GLN A 4 -5.50 1.88 -19.03
N LEU A 5 -6.31 2.12 -17.99
CA LEU A 5 -5.86 2.18 -16.60
C LEU A 5 -6.19 0.87 -15.87
N PRO A 6 -5.39 0.48 -14.86
CA PRO A 6 -5.71 -0.64 -14.01
C PRO A 6 -7.03 -0.45 -13.25
N GLU A 7 -7.72 -1.54 -12.96
CA GLU A 7 -8.85 -1.51 -12.05
C GLU A 7 -8.39 -1.17 -10.63
N LEU A 8 -9.16 -0.33 -9.93
CA LEU A 8 -8.92 -0.01 -8.54
C LEU A 8 -9.43 -1.15 -7.66
N VAL A 9 -8.55 -1.67 -6.80
CA VAL A 9 -8.86 -2.75 -5.87
C VAL A 9 -8.46 -2.36 -4.44
N PRO A 10 -9.07 -2.96 -3.41
CA PRO A 10 -8.65 -2.77 -2.03
C PRO A 10 -7.17 -3.15 -1.81
N THR A 11 -6.53 -2.53 -0.83
CA THR A 11 -5.13 -2.82 -0.47
C THR A 11 -4.91 -4.26 0.01
N THR A 12 -5.97 -4.93 0.44
CA THR A 12 -6.01 -6.33 0.88
C THR A 12 -6.39 -7.31 -0.24
N HIS A 13 -6.55 -6.83 -1.47
CA HIS A 13 -6.91 -7.68 -2.60
C HIS A 13 -5.84 -8.74 -2.86
N ILE A 14 -6.27 -10.00 -2.99
CA ILE A 14 -5.40 -11.14 -3.29
C ILE A 14 -5.38 -11.37 -4.79
N LEU A 15 -4.23 -11.14 -5.41
CA LEU A 15 -3.96 -11.53 -6.79
C LEU A 15 -3.75 -13.05 -6.87
N LYS A 16 -4.50 -13.68 -7.76
CA LYS A 16 -4.46 -15.14 -7.99
C LYS A 16 -3.89 -15.46 -9.37
N GLY A 17 -3.45 -16.70 -9.55
CA GLY A 17 -2.97 -17.19 -10.84
C GLY A 17 -1.53 -16.81 -11.12
N MET A 18 -0.65 -16.93 -10.13
CA MET A 18 0.79 -16.77 -10.35
C MET A 18 1.24 -17.75 -11.43
N LYS A 19 1.92 -17.25 -12.46
CA LYS A 19 2.49 -18.13 -13.48
C LYS A 19 3.61 -18.94 -12.84
N LYS A 20 3.60 -20.26 -13.01
CA LYS A 20 4.61 -21.20 -12.49
C LYS A 20 6.05 -20.71 -12.65
N ARG A 21 6.39 -20.10 -13.79
CA ARG A 21 7.74 -19.55 -14.03
C ARG A 21 8.19 -18.54 -12.96
N TYR A 22 7.29 -17.70 -12.46
CA TYR A 22 7.61 -16.69 -11.45
C TYR A 22 7.72 -17.30 -10.06
N ALA A 23 6.87 -18.28 -9.75
CA ALA A 23 6.97 -19.08 -8.53
C ALA A 23 8.34 -19.77 -8.44
N THR A 24 8.79 -20.41 -9.52
CA THR A 24 10.12 -21.03 -9.61
C THR A 24 11.26 -20.02 -9.48
N LEU A 25 11.16 -18.84 -10.12
CA LEU A 25 12.19 -17.81 -10.03
C LEU A 25 12.34 -17.21 -8.62
N MET A 26 11.23 -17.09 -7.89
CA MET A 26 11.21 -16.55 -6.53
C MET A 26 11.41 -17.63 -5.46
N ASP A 27 11.43 -18.90 -5.84
CA ASP A 27 11.51 -20.07 -4.95
C ASP A 27 10.35 -20.12 -3.93
N ILE A 28 9.12 -19.97 -4.42
CA ILE A 28 7.89 -20.03 -3.61
C ILE A 28 6.84 -20.95 -4.25
N ASP A 29 5.85 -21.37 -3.46
CA ASP A 29 4.71 -22.14 -3.97
C ASP A 29 3.87 -21.30 -4.95
N GLU A 30 3.39 -21.90 -6.05
CA GLU A 30 2.58 -21.19 -7.04
C GLU A 30 1.21 -20.72 -6.52
N ASN A 31 0.76 -21.28 -5.39
CA ASN A 31 -0.45 -20.88 -4.68
C ASN A 31 -0.17 -19.88 -3.55
N THR A 32 1.07 -19.41 -3.39
CA THR A 32 1.41 -18.36 -2.43
C THR A 32 0.58 -17.10 -2.72
N PRO A 33 -0.23 -16.60 -1.76
CA PRO A 33 -1.03 -15.41 -1.96
C PRO A 33 -0.17 -14.17 -2.24
N VAL A 34 -0.53 -13.39 -3.26
CA VAL A 34 0.07 -12.09 -3.54
C VAL A 34 -0.92 -10.99 -3.19
N ILE A 35 -0.56 -10.12 -2.25
CA ILE A 35 -1.41 -9.02 -1.82
C ILE A 35 -1.01 -7.75 -2.59
N VAL A 36 -1.97 -7.02 -3.15
CA VAL A 36 -1.70 -5.79 -3.92
C VAL A 36 -0.96 -4.74 -3.08
N GLY A 37 -1.26 -4.69 -1.78
CA GLY A 37 -0.59 -3.79 -0.85
C GLY A 37 -1.06 -2.35 -1.01
N ALA A 38 -0.22 -1.42 -0.57
CA ALA A 38 -0.50 0.02 -0.59
C ALA A 38 0.79 0.80 -0.84
N SER A 39 0.68 2.13 -0.89
CA SER A 39 1.87 2.99 -1.03
C SER A 39 2.74 2.97 0.23
N ASP A 40 4.02 3.27 0.03
CA ASP A 40 5.02 3.41 1.08
C ASP A 40 4.59 4.38 2.21
N GLY A 41 3.98 5.52 1.87
CA GLY A 41 3.53 6.53 2.84
C GLY A 41 2.40 6.03 3.73
N VAL A 42 1.42 5.31 3.16
CA VAL A 42 0.31 4.71 3.93
C VAL A 42 0.83 3.59 4.83
N LEU A 43 1.68 2.70 4.28
CA LEU A 43 2.23 1.59 5.06
C LEU A 43 3.21 2.04 6.14
N SER A 44 3.95 3.14 5.92
CA SER A 44 4.83 3.72 6.93
C SER A 44 4.05 4.26 8.12
N ASN A 45 2.93 4.95 7.88
CA ASN A 45 2.03 5.41 8.95
C ASN A 45 1.44 4.25 9.73
N LEU A 46 0.94 3.23 9.02
CA LEU A 46 0.38 2.04 9.65
C LEU A 46 1.43 1.27 10.45
N GLY A 47 2.65 1.14 9.93
CA GLY A 47 3.75 0.41 10.56
C GLY A 47 4.23 1.02 11.89
N VAL A 48 4.01 2.32 12.08
CA VAL A 48 4.26 3.01 13.37
C VAL A 48 2.98 3.18 14.20
N ASN A 49 1.90 2.47 13.84
CA ASN A 49 0.61 2.48 14.52
C ASN A 49 -0.07 3.87 14.57
N SER A 50 0.26 4.77 13.62
CA SER A 50 -0.27 6.14 13.50
C SER A 50 -1.40 6.19 12.47
N TYR A 51 -2.55 5.62 12.79
CA TYR A 51 -3.72 5.56 11.90
C TYR A 51 -5.01 6.08 12.53
N LYS A 52 -4.99 6.41 13.83
CA LYS A 52 -6.16 6.96 14.52
C LYS A 52 -6.23 8.47 14.31
N ASN A 53 -7.43 8.99 14.47
CA ASN A 53 -7.67 10.43 14.36
C ASN A 53 -6.87 11.19 15.44
N GLY A 54 -6.19 12.26 15.04
CA GLY A 54 -5.33 13.07 15.91
C GLY A 54 -3.88 12.59 16.00
N GLU A 55 -3.54 11.43 15.43
CA GLU A 55 -2.16 10.95 15.37
C GLU A 55 -1.40 11.57 14.17
N VAL A 56 -0.11 11.79 14.38
CA VAL A 56 0.81 12.34 13.37
C VAL A 56 2.06 11.47 13.34
N ALA A 57 2.37 10.94 12.15
CA ALA A 57 3.63 10.25 11.88
C ALA A 57 4.65 11.25 11.35
N VAL A 58 5.81 11.33 12.02
CA VAL A 58 6.95 12.14 11.58
C VAL A 58 8.10 11.20 11.26
N THR A 59 8.54 11.21 10.00
CA THR A 59 9.72 10.48 9.56
C THR A 59 10.85 11.48 9.32
N ILE A 60 12.00 11.27 9.94
CA ILE A 60 13.20 12.08 9.77
C ILE A 60 14.32 11.17 9.27
N GLY A 61 14.60 11.23 7.97
CA GLY A 61 15.74 10.57 7.34
C GLY A 61 16.51 11.57 6.47
N THR A 62 17.07 11.10 5.35
CA THR A 62 17.67 11.99 4.33
C THR A 62 16.66 13.03 3.84
N SER A 63 15.38 12.65 3.78
CA SER A 63 14.25 13.56 3.65
C SER A 63 13.29 13.40 4.84
N GLY A 64 12.52 14.45 5.12
CA GLY A 64 11.50 14.47 6.16
C GLY A 64 10.10 14.32 5.59
N ALA A 65 9.18 13.73 6.36
CA ALA A 65 7.76 13.68 6.02
C ALA A 65 6.90 13.80 7.29
N ILE A 66 5.79 14.53 7.18
CA ILE A 66 4.75 14.65 8.22
C ILE A 66 3.45 14.15 7.60
N ARG A 67 2.80 13.19 8.22
CA ARG A 67 1.56 12.59 7.71
C ARG A 67 0.54 12.39 8.82
N THR A 68 -0.73 12.55 8.47
CA THR A 68 -1.88 12.27 9.34
C THR A 68 -2.98 11.58 8.54
N VAL A 69 -3.86 10.86 9.23
CA VAL A 69 -5.01 10.17 8.62
C VAL A 69 -6.29 10.93 8.98
N ILE A 70 -7.07 11.29 7.96
CA ILE A 70 -8.35 12.00 8.09
C ILE A 70 -9.49 11.16 7.53
N ASP A 71 -10.69 11.36 8.07
CA ASP A 71 -11.90 10.58 7.74
C ASP A 71 -12.65 11.09 6.49
N LYS A 72 -12.30 12.29 6.02
CA LYS A 72 -12.92 12.95 4.86
C LYS A 72 -11.86 13.66 4.02
N PRO A 73 -11.98 13.67 2.68
CA PRO A 73 -11.06 14.40 1.81
C PRO A 73 -10.97 15.88 2.19
N ARG A 74 -9.76 16.42 2.24
CA ARG A 74 -9.47 17.85 2.46
C ARG A 74 -8.29 18.27 1.59
N THR A 75 -8.33 19.50 1.11
CA THR A 75 -7.19 20.21 0.51
C THR A 75 -6.69 21.27 1.48
N ASP A 76 -5.57 21.92 1.15
CA ASP A 76 -5.26 23.23 1.69
C ASP A 76 -6.34 24.26 1.27
N GLU A 77 -6.32 25.44 1.89
CA GLU A 77 -7.10 26.60 1.41
C GLU A 77 -6.64 27.05 0.03
#